data_AF-A0A7S2C935-F1
#
_entry.id   AF-A0A7S2C935-F1
#
_cell.length_a   1.000
_cell.length_b   1.000
_cell.length_c   1.000
_cell.angle_alpha   90.00
_cell.angle_beta   90.00
_cell.angle_gamma   90.00
#
_symmetry.space_group_name_H-M   'P 1'
#
loop_
_entity.id
_entity.type
_entity.pdbx_description
1 polymer ?
#
loop_
_entity_poly.entity_id
_entity_poly.type
_entity_poly.pdbx_seq_one_letter_code
_entity_poly.pdbx_strand_id
1 'polypeptide(L)'
;FLGRELPSTRSALSLLGLAFGAVLYVLNDQQFHVTGYYWVVVWYFVFCFDQVYIKHAVETVKMESNWGRVFYTNLLASIPLVIGVPDELKKIDSNQHWSFQSIAALTVSCILGVSMSYFAFLCRKTVSATTFTVI
;
A
#
# COMPACT_ATOMS: atom_id res chain seq x y z
N PHE A 1 7.04 6.17 -23.28
CA PHE A 1 7.43 6.68 -21.96
C PHE A 1 7.50 5.63 -20.83
N LEU A 2 7.27 4.33 -21.08
CA LEU A 2 7.81 3.25 -20.23
C LEU A 2 8.57 2.16 -21.01
N GLY A 3 8.71 2.27 -22.34
CA GLY A 3 9.57 1.39 -23.15
C GLY A 3 9.26 -0.11 -23.08
N ARG A 4 8.07 -0.51 -22.59
CA ARG A 4 7.72 -1.91 -22.35
C ARG A 4 6.81 -2.45 -23.45
N GLU A 5 7.12 -3.69 -23.81
CA GLU A 5 6.34 -4.57 -24.66
C GLU A 5 4.92 -4.76 -24.08
N LEU A 6 3.95 -4.97 -24.98
CA LEU A 6 2.59 -5.34 -24.59
C LEU A 6 2.61 -6.61 -23.72
N PRO A 7 1.67 -6.74 -22.76
CA PRO A 7 1.64 -7.92 -21.89
C PRO A 7 1.52 -9.20 -22.73
N SER A 8 2.32 -10.20 -22.37
CA SER A 8 2.22 -11.53 -22.99
C SER A 8 0.81 -12.10 -22.80
N THR A 9 0.35 -12.95 -23.72
CA THR A 9 -0.97 -13.60 -23.63
C THR A 9 -1.17 -14.36 -22.32
N ARG A 10 -0.10 -14.93 -21.75
CA ARG A 10 -0.12 -15.57 -20.43
C ARG A 10 -0.41 -14.58 -19.30
N SER A 11 0.24 -13.41 -19.34
CA SER A 11 0.00 -12.33 -18.36
C SER A 11 -1.40 -11.73 -18.50
N ALA A 12 -1.93 -11.62 -19.72
CA ALA A 12 -3.29 -11.17 -19.95
C ALA A 12 -4.31 -12.14 -19.35
N LEU A 13 -4.13 -13.45 -19.56
CA LEU A 13 -5.00 -14.48 -18.97
C LEU A 13 -4.96 -14.48 -17.44
N SER A 14 -3.79 -14.32 -16.81
CA SER A 14 -3.70 -14.24 -15.35
C SER A 14 -4.42 -13.01 -14.79
N LEU A 15 -4.32 -11.86 -15.47
CA LEU A 15 -5.02 -10.63 -15.07
C LEU A 15 -6.54 -10.77 -15.22
N LEU A 16 -7.00 -11.42 -16.29
CA LEU A 16 -8.43 -11.73 -16.47
C LEU A 16 -8.95 -12.68 -15.40
N GLY A 17 -8.17 -13.68 -15.00
CA GLY A 17 -8.52 -14.58 -13.89
C GLY A 17 -8.69 -13.86 -12.56
N LEU A 18 -7.77 -12.94 -12.24
CA LEU A 18 -7.86 -12.06 -11.07
C LEU A 18 -9.12 -11.17 -11.11
N ALA A 19 -9.39 -10.54 -12.27
CA ALA A 19 -10.57 -9.71 -12.45
C ALA A 19 -11.87 -10.53 -12.30
N PHE A 20 -11.90 -11.74 -12.84
CA PHE A 20 -13.04 -12.64 -12.70
C PHE A 20 -13.28 -13.04 -11.23
N GLY A 21 -12.22 -13.40 -10.49
CA GLY A 21 -12.32 -13.68 -9.06
C GLY A 21 -12.84 -12.48 -8.25
N ALA A 22 -12.37 -11.27 -8.56
CA ALA A 22 -12.86 -10.05 -7.93
C ALA A 22 -14.35 -9.79 -8.23
N VAL A 23 -14.80 -10.00 -9.47
CA VAL A 23 -16.22 -9.86 -9.84
C VAL A 23 -17.08 -10.89 -9.11
N LEU A 24 -16.65 -12.16 -9.06
CA LEU A 24 -17.37 -13.21 -8.32
C LEU A 24 -17.49 -12.88 -6.83
N TYR A 25 -16.46 -12.30 -6.23
CA TYR A 25 -16.49 -11.87 -4.84
C TYR A 25 -17.56 -10.77 -4.63
N VAL A 26 -17.55 -9.74 -5.47
CA VAL A 26 -18.51 -8.62 -5.37
C VAL A 26 -19.96 -9.09 -5.58
N LEU A 27 -20.20 -10.06 -6.47
CA LEU A 27 -21.55 -10.59 -6.71
C LEU A 27 -22.09 -11.40 -5.53
N ASN A 28 -21.22 -11.99 -4.71
CA ASN A 28 -21.60 -12.76 -3.52
C ASN A 28 -21.52 -11.93 -2.22
N ASP A 29 -21.18 -10.65 -2.32
CA ASP A 29 -21.06 -9.76 -1.18
C ASP A 29 -22.44 -9.40 -0.62
N GLN A 30 -22.68 -9.70 0.66
CA GLN A 30 -23.98 -9.47 1.31
C GLN A 30 -24.19 -8.02 1.77
N GLN A 31 -23.16 -7.17 1.72
CA GLN A 31 -23.21 -5.76 2.12
C GLN A 31 -22.93 -4.80 0.95
N PHE A 32 -23.71 -4.93 -0.13
CA PHE A 32 -23.54 -4.10 -1.32
C PHE A 32 -23.95 -2.62 -1.09
N HIS A 33 -22.97 -1.77 -0.79
CA HIS A 33 -23.16 -0.32 -0.66
C HIS A 33 -22.48 0.43 -1.82
N VAL A 34 -23.28 0.98 -2.75
CA VAL A 34 -22.82 1.66 -3.98
C VAL A 34 -21.84 2.80 -3.70
N THR A 35 -22.05 3.57 -2.62
CA THR A 35 -21.16 4.67 -2.22
C THR A 35 -19.76 4.18 -1.86
N GLY A 36 -19.63 3.00 -1.25
CA GLY A 36 -18.34 2.40 -0.93
C GLY A 36 -17.56 2.03 -2.18
N TYR A 37 -18.23 1.38 -3.14
CA TYR A 37 -17.61 0.99 -4.41
C TYR A 37 -17.12 2.19 -5.22
N TYR A 38 -17.84 3.31 -5.24
CA TYR A 38 -17.37 4.54 -5.89
C TYR A 38 -16.02 5.01 -5.30
N TRP A 39 -15.91 5.07 -3.98
CA TRP A 39 -14.67 5.47 -3.31
C TRP A 39 -13.54 4.47 -3.55
N VAL A 40 -13.83 3.17 -3.63
CA VAL A 40 -12.84 2.15 -3.98
C VAL A 40 -12.28 2.38 -5.38
N VAL A 41 -13.12 2.71 -6.36
CA VAL A 41 -12.67 3.00 -7.73
C VAL A 41 -11.75 4.21 -7.75
N VAL A 42 -12.12 5.31 -7.08
CA VAL A 42 -11.29 6.52 -6.98
C VAL A 42 -9.95 6.19 -6.31
N TRP A 43 -9.97 5.43 -5.22
CA TRP A 43 -8.76 4.98 -4.53
C TRP A 43 -7.88 4.12 -5.44
N TYR A 44 -8.47 3.25 -6.27
CA TYR A 44 -7.74 2.39 -7.19
C TYR A 44 -6.96 3.19 -8.24
N PHE A 45 -7.53 4.28 -8.77
CA PHE A 45 -6.82 5.17 -9.69
C PHE A 45 -5.58 5.81 -9.04
N VAL A 46 -5.73 6.31 -7.81
CA VAL A 46 -4.62 6.88 -7.05
C VAL A 46 -3.56 5.81 -6.75
N PHE A 47 -3.99 4.63 -6.35
CA PHE A 47 -3.11 3.49 -6.06
C PHE A 47 -2.32 3.04 -7.31
N CYS A 48 -2.96 2.96 -8.47
CA CYS A 48 -2.26 2.64 -9.72
C CYS A 48 -1.19 3.67 -10.06
N PHE A 49 -1.50 4.97 -9.89
CA PHE A 49 -0.52 6.03 -10.09
C PHE A 49 0.65 5.91 -9.11
N ASP A 50 0.36 5.66 -7.82
CA ASP A 50 1.36 5.49 -6.77
C ASP A 50 2.35 4.35 -7.09
N GLN A 51 1.86 3.17 -7.48
CA GLN A 51 2.73 2.03 -7.79
C GLN A 51 3.66 2.32 -8.98
N VAL A 52 3.18 3.02 -10.01
CA VAL A 52 4.00 3.41 -11.17
C VAL A 52 5.01 4.50 -10.79
N TYR A 53 4.57 5.51 -10.03
CA TYR A 53 5.43 6.61 -9.59
C TYR A 53 6.55 6.15 -8.67
N ILE A 54 6.24 5.32 -7.67
CA ILE A 54 7.25 4.76 -6.76
C ILE A 54 8.27 3.93 -7.55
N LYS A 55 7.82 3.12 -8.51
CA LYS A 55 8.72 2.35 -9.36
C LYS A 55 9.67 3.26 -10.14
N HIS A 56 9.15 4.34 -10.72
CA HIS A 56 9.98 5.35 -11.39
C HIS A 56 10.97 6.01 -10.43
N ALA A 57 10.53 6.47 -9.26
CA ALA A 57 11.39 7.10 -8.26
C ALA A 57 12.51 6.16 -7.78
N VAL A 58 12.21 4.88 -7.60
CA VAL A 58 13.16 3.81 -7.23
C VAL A 58 14.20 3.56 -8.32
N GLU A 59 13.88 3.77 -9.60
CA GLU A 59 14.80 3.58 -10.73
C GLU A 59 15.60 4.85 -11.06
N THR A 60 15.01 6.03 -10.92
CA THR A 60 15.65 7.32 -11.25
C THR A 60 16.56 7.83 -10.14
N VAL A 61 16.17 7.65 -8.87
CA VAL A 61 16.97 8.12 -7.73
C VAL A 61 17.95 7.04 -7.29
N LYS A 62 19.23 7.20 -7.64
CA LYS A 62 20.31 6.36 -7.14
C LYS A 62 20.50 6.61 -5.65
N MET A 63 20.07 5.67 -4.82
CA MET A 63 20.39 5.65 -3.39
C MET A 63 21.31 4.46 -3.13
N GLU A 64 22.35 4.68 -2.34
CA GLU A 64 23.35 3.63 -2.05
C GLU A 64 22.79 2.52 -1.13
N SER A 65 21.76 2.81 -0.34
CA SER A 65 21.15 1.86 0.60
C SER A 65 19.62 1.87 0.54
N ASN A 66 19.01 0.68 0.63
CA ASN A 66 17.55 0.53 0.71
C ASN A 66 16.98 1.10 2.02
N TRP A 67 17.76 1.13 3.10
CA TRP A 67 17.33 1.74 4.37
C TRP A 67 17.07 3.25 4.23
N GLY A 68 17.80 3.94 3.34
CA GLY A 68 17.52 5.34 3.03
C GLY A 68 16.13 5.50 2.42
N ARG A 69 15.75 4.62 1.49
CA ARG A 69 14.43 4.65 0.84
C ARG A 69 13.30 4.43 1.83
N VAL A 70 13.45 3.44 2.72
CA VAL A 70 12.50 3.15 3.80
C VAL A 70 12.38 4.35 4.76
N PHE A 71 13.51 4.94 5.16
CA PHE A 71 13.51 6.09 6.06
C PHE A 71 12.81 7.31 5.46
N TYR A 72 13.17 7.71 4.24
CA TYR A 72 12.56 8.88 3.59
C TYR A 72 11.07 8.71 3.34
N THR A 73 10.64 7.51 2.96
CA THR A 73 9.23 7.25 2.65
C THR A 73 8.38 7.17 3.91
N ASN A 74 8.88 6.53 4.98
CA ASN A 74 8.22 6.54 6.28
C ASN A 74 8.20 7.95 6.92
N LEU A 75 9.24 8.75 6.70
CA LEU A 75 9.30 10.14 7.16
C LEU A 75 8.30 11.02 6.40
N LEU A 76 8.19 10.88 5.08
CA LEU A 76 7.17 11.59 4.32
C LEU A 76 5.76 11.15 4.72
N ALA A 77 5.56 9.86 4.99
CA ALA A 77 4.29 9.32 5.49
C ALA A 77 3.93 9.79 6.90
N SER A 78 4.91 10.22 7.71
CA SER A 78 4.62 10.77 9.04
C SER A 78 4.06 12.19 8.99
N ILE A 79 4.27 12.94 7.90
CA ILE A 79 3.77 14.32 7.76
C ILE A 79 2.23 14.36 7.83
N PRO A 80 1.46 13.59 7.03
CA PRO A 80 0.01 13.53 7.17
C PRO A 80 -0.45 13.06 8.55
N LEU A 81 0.28 12.12 9.16
CA LEU A 81 -0.05 11.62 10.49
C LEU A 81 0.02 12.74 11.53
N VAL A 82 1.10 13.53 11.55
CA VAL A 82 1.27 14.65 12.49
C VAL A 82 0.15 15.69 12.34
N ILE A 83 -0.35 15.91 11.12
CA ILE A 83 -1.46 16.83 10.85
C ILE A 83 -2.80 16.27 11.38
N GLY A 84 -3.03 14.95 11.30
CA GLY A 84 -4.27 14.31 11.75
C GLY A 84 -4.32 13.95 13.24
N VAL A 85 -3.17 13.86 13.91
CA VAL A 85 -3.05 13.55 15.34
C VAL A 85 -3.91 14.45 16.26
N PRO A 86 -4.03 15.77 16.05
CA PRO A 86 -4.82 16.63 16.93
C PRO A 86 -6.30 16.26 17.01
N ASP A 87 -6.88 15.76 15.92
CA ASP A 87 -8.30 15.38 15.91
C ASP A 87 -8.54 14.00 16.52
N GLU A 88 -7.57 13.10 16.41
CA GLU A 88 -7.62 11.80 17.09
C GLU A 88 -7.36 11.94 18.60
N LEU A 89 -6.45 12.83 19.03
CA LEU A 89 -6.21 13.12 20.44
C LEU A 89 -7.45 13.67 21.16
N LYS A 90 -8.32 14.40 20.47
CA LYS A 90 -9.60 14.88 21.03
C LYS A 90 -10.63 13.77 21.25
N LYS A 91 -10.53 12.66 20.51
CA LYS A 91 -11.43 11.51 20.62
C LYS A 91 -10.97 10.50 21.67
N ILE A 92 -9.72 10.60 22.14
CA ILE A 92 -9.20 9.74 23.20
C ILE A 92 -9.84 10.20 24.52
N ASP A 93 -10.72 9.36 25.03
CA ASP A 93 -11.37 9.57 26.31
C ASP A 93 -10.32 9.45 27.44
N SER A 94 -10.43 10.29 28.48
CA SER A 94 -9.42 10.36 29.55
C SER A 94 -9.29 9.08 30.38
N ASN A 95 -10.22 8.14 30.20
CA ASN A 95 -10.25 6.83 30.84
C ASN A 95 -9.63 5.70 29.99
N GLN A 96 -8.87 6.02 28.94
CA GLN A 96 -8.20 5.00 28.14
C GLN A 96 -6.94 4.48 28.86
N HIS A 97 -7.04 3.32 29.49
CA HIS A 97 -5.91 2.65 30.12
C HIS A 97 -5.03 1.97 29.08
N TRP A 98 -3.77 2.41 28.99
CA TRP A 98 -2.75 1.75 28.16
C TRP A 98 -2.36 0.42 28.80
N SER A 99 -3.00 -0.66 28.36
CA SER A 99 -2.64 -2.02 28.77
C SER A 99 -1.29 -2.42 28.17
N PHE A 100 -0.52 -3.23 28.91
CA PHE A 100 0.71 -3.83 28.41
C PHE A 100 0.50 -4.59 27.11
N GLN A 101 -0.67 -5.24 26.95
CA GLN A 101 -1.04 -5.93 25.71
C GLN A 101 -1.17 -4.97 24.52
N SER A 102 -1.75 -3.79 24.72
CA SER A 102 -1.92 -2.77 23.67
C SER A 102 -0.57 -2.22 23.23
N ILE A 103 0.34 -1.94 24.17
CA ILE A 103 1.70 -1.45 23.87
C ILE A 103 2.50 -2.53 23.14
N ALA A 104 2.40 -3.79 23.59
CA ALA A 104 3.06 -4.91 22.93
C ALA A 104 2.55 -5.11 21.50
N ALA A 105 1.22 -5.10 21.30
CA ALA A 105 0.61 -5.20 19.97
C ALA A 105 1.08 -4.07 19.05
N LEU A 106 1.05 -2.82 19.51
CA LEU A 106 1.53 -1.66 18.75
C LEU A 106 3.01 -1.80 18.37
N THR A 107 3.84 -2.26 19.30
CA THR A 107 5.28 -2.43 19.06
C THR A 107 5.53 -3.49 17.99
N VAL A 108 4.85 -4.63 18.08
CA VAL A 108 4.93 -5.70 17.07
C VAL A 108 4.42 -5.20 15.71
N SER A 109 3.30 -4.48 15.66
CA SER A 109 2.78 -3.88 14.43
C SER A 109 3.77 -2.92 13.79
N CYS A 110 4.46 -2.09 14.57
CA CYS A 110 5.51 -1.19 14.08
C CYS A 110 6.70 -1.96 13.50
N ILE A 111 7.17 -3.01 14.17
CA ILE A 111 8.28 -3.85 13.68
C ILE A 111 7.91 -4.53 12.36
N LEU A 112 6.69 -5.09 12.29
CA LEU A 112 6.17 -5.72 11.07
C LEU A 112 6.00 -4.69 9.95
N GLY A 113 5.52 -3.49 10.25
CA GLY A 113 5.39 -2.40 9.29
C GLY A 113 6.72 -1.95 8.70
N VAL A 114 7.76 -1.80 9.54
CA VAL A 114 9.12 -1.47 9.08
C VAL A 114 9.69 -2.60 8.21
N SER A 115 9.49 -3.85 8.64
CA SER A 115 9.93 -5.03 7.90
C SER A 115 9.24 -5.11 6.52
N MET A 116 7.92 -4.92 6.47
CA MET A 116 7.14 -4.88 5.24
C MET A 116 7.64 -3.77 4.30
N SER A 117 7.88 -2.57 4.81
CA SER A 117 8.41 -1.45 4.02
C SER A 117 9.78 -1.80 3.41
N TYR A 118 10.69 -2.39 4.20
CA TYR A 118 12.01 -2.82 3.73
C TYR A 118 11.93 -3.86 2.61
N PHE A 119 11.15 -4.93 2.80
CA PHE A 119 10.97 -5.96 1.78
C PHE A 119 10.25 -5.43 0.54
N ALA A 120 9.30 -4.51 0.70
CA ALA A 120 8.59 -3.90 -0.41
C ALA A 120 9.54 -3.11 -1.33
N PHE A 121 10.47 -2.33 -0.77
CA PHE A 121 11.47 -1.61 -1.60
C PHE A 121 12.50 -2.54 -2.24
N LEU A 122 12.88 -3.63 -1.56
CA LEU A 122 13.71 -4.68 -2.16
C LEU A 122 13.02 -5.32 -3.37
N CYS A 123 11.74 -5.69 -3.21
CA CYS A 123 10.95 -6.29 -4.28
C CYS A 123 10.76 -5.31 -5.45
N ARG A 124 10.37 -4.05 -5.18
CA ARG A 124 10.21 -3.02 -6.23
C ARG A 124 11.51 -2.74 -7.01
N LYS A 125 12.69 -3.01 -6.44
CA LYS A 125 13.96 -2.90 -7.16
C LYS A 125 14.15 -4.06 -8.15
N THR A 126 13.69 -5.26 -7.83
CA THR A 126 13.94 -6.48 -8.61
C THR A 126 12.83 -6.81 -9.60
N VAL A 127 11.58 -6.51 -9.27
CA VAL A 127 10.41 -6.86 -10.11
C VAL A 127 9.79 -5.66 -10.82
N SER A 128 8.89 -5.94 -11.75
CA SER A 128 8.07 -4.91 -12.40
C SER A 128 6.98 -4.37 -11.48
N ALA A 129 6.48 -3.15 -11.74
CA ALA A 129 5.38 -2.57 -10.97
C ALA A 129 4.14 -3.49 -10.95
N THR A 130 3.76 -4.06 -12.10
CA THR A 130 2.61 -4.96 -12.23
C THR A 130 2.81 -6.25 -11.43
N THR A 131 4.01 -6.83 -11.48
CA THR A 131 4.34 -8.04 -10.70
C THR A 131 4.30 -7.74 -9.21
N PHE A 132 4.82 -6.58 -8.78
CA PHE A 132 4.78 -6.17 -7.39
C PHE A 132 3.35 -5.98 -6.87
N THR A 133 2.43 -5.48 -7.69
CA THR A 133 1.03 -5.29 -7.28
C THR A 133 0.24 -6.60 -7.21
N VAL A 134 0.64 -7.63 -7.96
CA VAL A 134 -0.04 -8.94 -7.99
C VAL A 134 0.44 -9.87 -6.87
N ILE A 135 1.69 -9.71 -6.40
CA ILE A 135 2.27 -10.46 -5.28
C ILE A 135 1.79 -9.87 -3.95
#